data_AF-A0AAU6BK58-F1
#
_entry.id   AF-A0AAU6BK58-F1
#
_cell.length_a   1.000
_cell.length_b   1.000
_cell.length_c   1.000
_cell.angle_alpha   90.00
_cell.angle_beta   90.00
_cell.angle_gamma   90.00
#
_symmetry.space_group_name_H-M   'P 1'
#
loop_
_entity.id
_entity.type
_entity.pdbx_description
1 polymer ?
#
loop_
_entity_poly.entity_id
_entity_poly.type
_entity_poly.pdbx_seq_one_letter_code
_entity_poly.pdbx_strand_id
1 'polypeptide(L)'
;MTPKEPESSLEERITGTLVGAAVGDALGGPVEGYSPDQILERHSGRVHGIVGPWNGDAWRTARPIAPYHKGDGHVTDDTLMTHALVRVYATVRDHLDAYAIADHLVPDLMQNPRWIPELEAEAIPLQRVFLAEKWLATRLHYGHIDPREAGVGNIVNCGAAMYMAPVGLVNAANPAGAYAEALDLAGAHQSSYGREAAGVFAAAVSAACVPGATPDSVVAACLALAKDGTRTAIEKVCEVAARHSDFESALVPLREAIAPYDTVGPDYRAPSLDARRPSRTKAIEELPVALGMLVVSGGDYRHAVLGSVNYGRDCDSIATMAGAVAGALGSTVPQDWSKAVAEASRLDLWEPATTLTAVTREVFARDVHRRRAHEAAFTEIGGLRCSD
;
A
#
# COMPACT_ATOMS: atom_id res chain seq x y z
N MET A 1 -8.26 26.00 -27.94
CA MET A 1 -8.30 25.42 -26.58
C MET A 1 -8.82 24.01 -26.74
N THR A 2 -7.95 23.01 -26.63
CA THR A 2 -8.36 21.63 -26.41
C THR A 2 -9.23 21.62 -25.14
N PRO A 3 -10.40 20.96 -25.13
CA PRO A 3 -11.18 20.81 -23.90
C PRO A 3 -10.29 20.15 -22.85
N LYS A 4 -10.12 20.79 -21.69
CA LYS A 4 -9.48 20.16 -20.52
C LYS A 4 -10.35 18.93 -20.22
N GLU A 5 -9.80 17.73 -20.28
CA GLU A 5 -10.52 16.54 -19.83
C GLU A 5 -11.06 16.81 -18.43
N PRO A 6 -12.32 16.42 -18.12
CA PRO A 6 -12.88 16.63 -16.80
C PRO A 6 -11.95 15.95 -15.78
N GLU A 7 -11.51 16.71 -14.78
CA GLU A 7 -10.71 16.18 -13.68
C GLU A 7 -11.47 15.01 -13.02
N SER A 8 -10.76 13.90 -12.77
CA SER A 8 -11.38 12.71 -12.17
C SER A 8 -11.99 13.03 -10.81
N SER A 9 -13.22 12.56 -10.63
CA SER A 9 -14.01 12.70 -9.41
C SER A 9 -13.38 11.93 -8.24
N LEU A 10 -13.78 12.27 -7.01
CA LEU A 10 -13.36 11.54 -5.81
C LEU A 10 -13.64 10.03 -5.90
N GLU A 11 -14.79 9.66 -6.46
CA GLU A 11 -15.20 8.26 -6.64
C GLU A 11 -14.30 7.52 -7.63
N GLU A 12 -13.97 8.14 -8.77
CA GLU A 12 -13.06 7.58 -9.76
C GLU A 12 -11.64 7.41 -9.19
N ARG A 13 -11.17 8.38 -8.40
CA ARG A 13 -9.86 8.28 -7.74
C ARG A 13 -9.82 7.16 -6.70
N ILE A 14 -10.82 7.08 -5.83
CA ILE A 14 -10.92 6.02 -4.82
C ILE A 14 -11.00 4.64 -5.51
N THR A 15 -11.83 4.53 -6.55
CA THR A 15 -11.97 3.28 -7.32
C THR A 15 -10.66 2.91 -8.01
N GLY A 16 -10.04 3.86 -8.72
CA GLY A 16 -8.76 3.65 -9.39
C GLY A 16 -7.66 3.23 -8.42
N THR A 17 -7.61 3.82 -7.23
CA THR A 17 -6.64 3.45 -6.19
C THR A 17 -6.87 2.03 -5.66
N LEU A 18 -8.08 1.69 -5.22
CA LEU A 18 -8.31 0.38 -4.58
C LEU A 18 -8.29 -0.78 -5.58
N VAL A 19 -8.95 -0.62 -6.74
CA VAL A 19 -8.90 -1.63 -7.81
C VAL A 19 -7.48 -1.72 -8.38
N GLY A 20 -6.82 -0.58 -8.55
CA GLY A 20 -5.45 -0.52 -9.05
C GLY A 20 -4.44 -1.20 -8.12
N ALA A 21 -4.60 -1.04 -6.80
CA ALA A 21 -3.83 -1.76 -5.80
C ALA A 21 -4.05 -3.27 -5.90
N ALA A 22 -5.31 -3.72 -5.93
CA ALA A 22 -5.66 -5.15 -6.00
C ALA A 22 -5.18 -5.84 -7.29
N VAL A 23 -5.21 -5.13 -8.42
CA VAL A 23 -4.65 -5.66 -9.67
C VAL A 23 -3.12 -5.73 -9.60
N GLY A 24 -2.45 -4.73 -9.02
CA GLY A 24 -0.99 -4.77 -8.82
C GLY A 24 -0.57 -5.95 -7.96
N ASP A 25 -1.26 -6.14 -6.83
CA ASP A 25 -1.12 -7.26 -5.91
C ASP A 25 -1.21 -8.62 -6.63
N ALA A 26 -2.33 -8.86 -7.33
CA ALA A 26 -2.57 -10.13 -8.02
C ALA A 26 -1.59 -10.43 -9.16
N LEU A 27 -1.08 -9.40 -9.84
CA LEU A 27 -0.07 -9.57 -10.90
C LEU A 27 1.33 -9.83 -10.33
N GLY A 28 1.66 -9.27 -9.16
CA GLY A 28 2.96 -9.43 -8.53
C GLY A 28 3.11 -10.73 -7.74
N GLY A 29 2.03 -11.23 -7.13
CA GLY A 29 2.04 -12.42 -6.27
C GLY A 29 2.73 -13.66 -6.87
N PRO A 30 2.48 -14.04 -8.14
CA PRO A 30 3.06 -15.25 -8.73
C PRO A 30 4.59 -15.23 -8.84
N VAL A 31 5.19 -14.03 -8.90
CA VAL A 31 6.63 -13.84 -9.10
C VAL A 31 7.34 -13.24 -7.87
N GLU A 32 6.62 -13.11 -6.76
CA GLU A 32 7.16 -12.64 -5.47
C GLU A 32 8.35 -13.49 -5.01
N GLY A 33 9.44 -12.81 -4.69
CA GLY A 33 10.69 -13.32 -4.16
C GLY A 33 11.65 -13.87 -5.21
N TYR A 34 11.37 -13.70 -6.50
CA TYR A 34 12.28 -14.04 -7.60
C TYR A 34 12.99 -12.78 -8.12
N SER A 35 14.17 -12.97 -8.72
CA SER A 35 14.91 -11.87 -9.37
C SER A 35 14.36 -11.56 -10.76
N PRO A 36 14.66 -10.36 -11.32
CA PRO A 36 14.30 -10.04 -12.70
C PRO A 36 14.76 -11.09 -13.73
N ASP A 37 15.96 -11.66 -13.56
CA ASP A 37 16.49 -12.66 -14.47
C ASP A 37 15.75 -14.00 -14.36
N GLN A 38 15.40 -14.41 -13.14
CA GLN A 38 14.59 -15.62 -12.92
C GLN A 38 13.20 -15.48 -13.55
N ILE A 39 12.58 -14.30 -13.42
CA ILE A 39 11.28 -14.00 -14.04
C ILE A 39 11.39 -14.07 -15.57
N LEU A 40 12.42 -13.44 -16.14
CA LEU A 40 12.68 -13.46 -17.59
C LEU A 40 12.85 -14.89 -18.12
N GLU A 41 13.67 -15.69 -17.43
CA GLU A 41 13.94 -17.08 -17.79
C GLU A 41 12.68 -17.94 -17.67
N ARG A 42 11.95 -17.82 -16.55
CA ARG A 42 10.75 -18.62 -16.26
C ARG A 42 9.66 -18.45 -17.31
N HIS A 43 9.45 -17.21 -17.75
CA HIS A 43 8.35 -16.86 -18.66
C HIS A 43 8.79 -16.71 -20.12
N SER A 44 10.07 -16.97 -20.44
CA SER A 44 10.64 -16.72 -21.77
C SER A 44 10.40 -15.28 -22.26
N GLY A 45 10.46 -14.33 -21.33
CA GLY A 45 10.04 -12.94 -21.52
C GLY A 45 9.61 -12.30 -20.20
N ARG A 46 9.25 -11.01 -20.24
CA ARG A 46 8.68 -10.32 -19.08
C ARG A 46 7.23 -10.70 -18.87
N VAL A 47 6.78 -10.52 -17.63
CA VAL A 47 5.36 -10.59 -17.27
C VAL A 47 4.66 -9.37 -17.85
N HIS A 48 3.56 -9.59 -18.57
CA HIS A 48 2.73 -8.55 -19.19
C HIS A 48 1.25 -8.63 -18.79
N GLY A 49 0.92 -9.39 -17.73
CA GLY A 49 -0.43 -9.61 -17.25
C GLY A 49 -0.48 -10.77 -16.25
N ILE A 50 -1.67 -11.35 -16.06
CA ILE A 50 -1.88 -12.48 -15.14
C ILE A 50 -1.09 -13.69 -15.64
N VAL A 51 -0.38 -14.34 -14.72
CA VAL A 51 0.34 -15.60 -14.95
C VAL A 51 -0.02 -16.61 -13.86
N GLY A 52 0.14 -17.90 -14.15
CA GLY A 52 -0.11 -18.96 -13.19
C GLY A 52 0.93 -19.02 -12.08
N PRO A 53 0.68 -19.83 -11.03
CA PRO A 53 1.55 -19.91 -9.88
C PRO A 53 2.94 -20.43 -10.25
N TRP A 54 3.97 -19.90 -9.59
CA TRP A 54 5.36 -20.24 -9.91
C TRP A 54 5.61 -21.76 -9.94
N ASN A 55 5.06 -22.47 -8.95
CA ASN A 55 5.23 -23.91 -8.77
C ASN A 55 4.14 -24.75 -9.46
N GLY A 56 3.29 -24.15 -10.30
CA GLY A 56 2.17 -24.82 -10.96
C GLY A 56 1.26 -25.53 -9.96
N ASP A 57 0.76 -26.71 -10.35
CA ASP A 57 -0.15 -27.54 -9.55
C ASP A 57 0.41 -27.97 -8.18
N ALA A 58 1.73 -27.89 -7.99
CA ALA A 58 2.39 -28.25 -6.73
C ALA A 58 2.38 -27.11 -5.69
N TRP A 59 1.74 -25.97 -5.97
CA TRP A 59 1.77 -24.77 -5.09
C TRP A 59 1.44 -25.09 -3.62
N ARG A 60 0.46 -25.98 -3.38
CA ARG A 60 -0.03 -26.32 -2.04
C ARG A 60 1.01 -27.01 -1.16
N THR A 61 2.00 -27.67 -1.75
CA THR A 61 3.07 -28.37 -1.01
C THR A 61 4.46 -27.80 -1.25
N ALA A 62 4.63 -26.95 -2.27
CA ALA A 62 5.94 -26.40 -2.65
C ALA A 62 6.55 -25.50 -1.57
N ARG A 63 5.71 -24.86 -0.73
CA ARG A 63 6.15 -24.06 0.43
C ARG A 63 5.31 -24.37 1.65
N PRO A 64 5.67 -25.37 2.48
CA PRO A 64 4.84 -25.79 3.60
C PRO A 64 4.50 -24.68 4.61
N ILE A 65 5.36 -23.67 4.77
CA ILE A 65 5.13 -22.52 5.66
C ILE A 65 4.17 -21.46 5.07
N ALA A 66 4.02 -21.44 3.75
CA ALA A 66 3.19 -20.50 3.00
C ALA A 66 2.55 -21.22 1.79
N PRO A 67 1.66 -22.21 2.03
CA PRO A 67 1.08 -23.04 0.98
C PRO A 67 -0.05 -22.27 0.30
N TYR A 68 0.31 -21.23 -0.46
CA TYR A 68 -0.61 -20.22 -0.98
C TYR A 68 -0.66 -20.28 -2.51
N HIS A 69 -1.86 -20.18 -3.07
CA HIS A 69 -2.09 -20.13 -4.52
C HIS A 69 -1.80 -18.71 -5.06
N LYS A 70 -0.54 -18.30 -5.00
CA LYS A 70 -0.02 -17.06 -5.60
C LYS A 70 0.04 -17.21 -7.12
N GLY A 71 -1.00 -16.79 -7.84
CA GLY A 71 -1.21 -17.22 -9.24
C GLY A 71 -2.58 -16.84 -9.79
N ASP A 72 -2.73 -16.89 -11.11
CA ASP A 72 -4.03 -16.99 -11.80
C ASP A 72 -5.04 -15.87 -11.48
N GLY A 73 -4.55 -14.70 -11.02
CA GLY A 73 -5.38 -13.54 -10.69
C GLY A 73 -5.89 -13.53 -9.25
N HIS A 74 -5.37 -14.39 -8.37
CA HIS A 74 -5.61 -14.32 -6.94
C HIS A 74 -4.90 -13.13 -6.30
N VAL A 75 -5.66 -12.31 -5.58
CA VAL A 75 -5.13 -11.27 -4.71
C VAL A 75 -4.49 -11.87 -3.45
N THR A 76 -3.55 -11.13 -2.88
CA THR A 76 -2.75 -11.52 -1.72
C THR A 76 -3.14 -10.70 -0.48
N ASP A 77 -2.28 -10.54 0.53
CA ASP A 77 -2.64 -10.07 1.89
C ASP A 77 -2.71 -8.57 1.93
N ASP A 78 -1.97 -7.91 1.05
CA ASP A 78 -2.14 -6.54 0.62
C ASP A 78 -3.62 -6.19 0.42
N THR A 79 -4.31 -6.89 -0.49
CA THR A 79 -5.73 -6.62 -0.77
C THR A 79 -6.63 -7.04 0.39
N LEU A 80 -6.39 -8.19 1.04
CA LEU A 80 -7.22 -8.64 2.16
C LEU A 80 -7.17 -7.64 3.33
N MET A 81 -5.98 -7.14 3.66
CA MET A 81 -5.77 -6.14 4.71
C MET A 81 -6.34 -4.77 4.29
N THR A 82 -6.22 -4.39 3.01
CA THR A 82 -6.84 -3.17 2.48
C THR A 82 -8.37 -3.21 2.64
N HIS A 83 -9.01 -4.30 2.22
CA HIS A 83 -10.45 -4.47 2.39
C HIS A 83 -10.84 -4.53 3.87
N ALA A 84 -10.00 -5.10 4.74
CA ALA A 84 -10.22 -5.09 6.18
C ALA A 84 -10.21 -3.68 6.78
N LEU A 85 -9.25 -2.85 6.38
CA LEU A 85 -9.20 -1.47 6.82
C LEU A 85 -10.41 -0.67 6.32
N VAL A 86 -10.87 -0.89 5.08
CA VAL A 86 -12.11 -0.27 4.56
C VAL A 86 -13.32 -0.65 5.41
N ARG A 87 -13.44 -1.91 5.87
CA ARG A 87 -14.52 -2.33 6.78
C ARG A 87 -14.44 -1.65 8.16
N VAL A 88 -13.23 -1.41 8.67
CA VAL A 88 -13.05 -0.63 9.90
C VAL A 88 -13.55 0.80 9.72
N TYR A 89 -13.16 1.47 8.64
CA TYR A 89 -13.70 2.79 8.28
C TYR A 89 -15.22 2.78 8.11
N ALA A 90 -15.78 1.75 7.48
CA ALA A 90 -17.22 1.60 7.31
C ALA A 90 -17.97 1.46 8.64
N THR A 91 -17.30 0.93 9.68
CA THR A 91 -17.84 0.77 11.03
C THR A 91 -17.68 2.05 11.86
N VAL A 92 -16.47 2.60 11.91
CA VAL A 92 -16.13 3.75 12.77
C VAL A 92 -16.68 5.06 12.20
N ARG A 93 -16.70 5.21 10.87
CA ARG A 93 -17.14 6.42 10.17
C ARG A 93 -16.38 7.69 10.58
N ASP A 94 -15.11 7.55 10.98
CA ASP A 94 -14.24 8.65 11.40
C ASP A 94 -12.78 8.34 11.07
N HIS A 95 -11.89 9.28 11.35
CA HIS A 95 -10.44 9.03 11.38
C HIS A 95 -10.12 7.92 12.39
N LEU A 96 -9.14 7.09 12.03
CA LEU A 96 -8.74 5.91 12.81
C LEU A 96 -7.41 6.17 13.53
N ASP A 97 -7.25 5.54 14.69
CA ASP A 97 -6.00 5.53 15.44
C ASP A 97 -5.61 4.09 15.81
N ALA A 98 -4.52 3.92 16.56
CA ALA A 98 -4.10 2.59 17.00
C ALA A 98 -5.18 1.78 17.74
N TYR A 99 -6.14 2.44 18.42
CA TYR A 99 -7.22 1.77 19.15
C TYR A 99 -8.25 1.19 18.19
N ALA A 100 -8.53 1.83 17.05
CA ALA A 100 -9.38 1.25 16.02
C ALA A 100 -8.84 -0.10 15.48
N ILE A 101 -7.51 -0.29 15.47
CA ILE A 101 -6.91 -1.58 15.11
C ILE A 101 -7.25 -2.65 16.16
N ALA A 102 -7.12 -2.30 17.44
CA ALA A 102 -7.40 -3.22 18.54
C ALA A 102 -8.91 -3.55 18.66
N ASP A 103 -9.75 -2.54 18.51
CA ASP A 103 -11.20 -2.65 18.75
C ASP A 103 -11.96 -3.22 17.54
N HIS A 104 -11.43 -3.06 16.32
CA HIS A 104 -12.15 -3.44 15.10
C HIS A 104 -11.35 -4.33 14.16
N LEU A 105 -10.12 -3.97 13.80
CA LEU A 105 -9.35 -4.74 12.81
C LEU A 105 -8.99 -6.14 13.33
N VAL A 106 -8.38 -6.23 14.52
CA VAL A 106 -7.95 -7.51 15.10
C VAL A 106 -9.12 -8.47 15.31
N PRO A 107 -10.27 -8.05 15.90
CA PRO A 107 -11.46 -8.89 15.95
C PRO A 107 -11.91 -9.38 14.58
N ASP A 108 -11.94 -8.52 13.55
CA ASP A 108 -12.36 -8.90 12.19
C ASP A 108 -11.43 -9.97 11.58
N LEU A 109 -10.11 -9.83 11.78
CA LEU A 109 -9.13 -10.80 11.29
C LEU A 109 -9.26 -12.17 11.98
N MET A 110 -9.73 -12.19 13.23
CA MET A 110 -9.76 -13.39 14.07
C MET A 110 -11.09 -14.14 14.07
N GLN A 111 -12.21 -13.44 13.86
CA GLN A 111 -13.53 -13.99 14.18
C GLN A 111 -14.48 -14.10 12.99
N ASN A 112 -14.16 -13.46 11.86
CA ASN A 112 -15.06 -13.40 10.70
C ASN A 112 -14.48 -14.20 9.52
N PRO A 113 -14.85 -15.49 9.37
CA PRO A 113 -14.51 -16.28 8.20
C PRO A 113 -15.01 -15.62 6.91
N ARG A 114 -14.21 -15.76 5.86
CA ARG A 114 -14.56 -15.35 4.50
C ARG A 114 -13.77 -16.16 3.49
N TRP A 115 -14.19 -16.10 2.24
CA TRP A 115 -13.41 -16.64 1.14
C TRP A 115 -12.02 -16.01 1.08
N ILE A 116 -10.98 -16.84 1.12
CA ILE A 116 -9.58 -16.43 0.97
C ILE A 116 -9.05 -17.00 -0.34
N PRO A 117 -8.77 -16.16 -1.36
CA PRO A 117 -8.38 -16.61 -2.70
C PRO A 117 -7.17 -17.56 -2.68
N GLU A 118 -6.08 -17.17 -2.02
CA GLU A 118 -4.85 -17.97 -1.98
C GLU A 118 -4.96 -19.29 -1.19
N LEU A 119 -5.99 -19.44 -0.34
CA LEU A 119 -6.27 -20.72 0.33
C LEU A 119 -7.30 -21.56 -0.42
N GLU A 120 -8.00 -20.94 -1.38
CA GLU A 120 -9.18 -21.51 -2.05
C GLU A 120 -10.20 -22.08 -1.05
N ALA A 121 -10.39 -21.37 0.08
CA ALA A 121 -11.21 -21.84 1.18
C ALA A 121 -11.82 -20.69 1.98
N GLU A 122 -12.93 -20.99 2.65
CA GLU A 122 -13.44 -20.16 3.74
C GLU A 122 -12.53 -20.28 4.95
N ALA A 123 -11.94 -19.17 5.38
CA ALA A 123 -11.05 -19.10 6.53
C ALA A 123 -11.10 -17.71 7.17
N ILE A 124 -10.62 -17.60 8.41
CA ILE A 124 -10.38 -16.29 9.01
C ILE A 124 -9.14 -15.65 8.37
N PRO A 125 -9.14 -14.33 8.07
CA PRO A 125 -8.00 -13.66 7.45
C PRO A 125 -6.68 -13.89 8.18
N LEU A 126 -6.70 -14.01 9.52
CA LEU A 126 -5.51 -14.26 10.33
C LEU A 126 -4.75 -15.53 9.91
N GLN A 127 -5.40 -16.55 9.36
CA GLN A 127 -4.71 -17.77 8.93
C GLN A 127 -3.79 -17.51 7.73
N ARG A 128 -4.21 -16.59 6.85
CA ARG A 128 -3.53 -16.27 5.61
C ARG A 128 -2.41 -15.26 5.83
N VAL A 129 -2.71 -14.12 6.44
CA VAL A 129 -1.80 -12.96 6.49
C VAL A 129 -0.40 -13.33 6.98
N PHE A 130 0.60 -12.55 6.56
CA PHE A 130 1.99 -12.80 6.93
C PHE A 130 2.23 -12.63 8.45
N LEU A 131 3.43 -13.03 8.88
CA LEU A 131 3.79 -13.08 10.30
C LEU A 131 3.76 -11.68 10.95
N ALA A 132 4.02 -10.63 10.18
CA ALA A 132 3.97 -9.25 10.66
C ALA A 132 2.55 -8.86 11.06
N GLU A 133 1.53 -9.25 10.30
CA GLU A 133 0.13 -8.97 10.58
C GLU A 133 -0.38 -9.87 11.72
N LYS A 134 0.10 -11.12 11.79
CA LYS A 134 -0.18 -12.02 12.94
C LYS A 134 0.35 -11.46 14.26
N TRP A 135 1.34 -10.57 14.22
CA TRP A 135 1.82 -9.83 15.39
C TRP A 135 0.73 -8.98 16.03
N LEU A 136 -0.19 -8.42 15.24
CA LEU A 136 -1.32 -7.63 15.76
C LEU A 136 -2.15 -8.44 16.75
N ALA A 137 -2.58 -9.64 16.35
CA ALA A 137 -3.32 -10.55 17.22
C ALA A 137 -2.48 -10.96 18.44
N THR A 138 -1.19 -11.26 18.22
CA THR A 138 -0.27 -11.64 19.31
C THR A 138 -0.16 -10.55 20.37
N ARG A 139 -0.01 -9.29 19.97
CA ARG A 139 0.24 -8.17 20.89
C ARG A 139 -1.03 -7.59 21.49
N LEU A 140 -2.06 -7.37 20.68
CA LEU A 140 -3.27 -6.67 21.10
C LEU A 140 -4.24 -7.64 21.77
N HIS A 141 -4.50 -8.80 21.16
CA HIS A 141 -5.48 -9.75 21.68
C HIS A 141 -4.92 -10.63 22.80
N TYR A 142 -3.75 -11.23 22.62
CA TYR A 142 -3.16 -12.12 23.62
C TYR A 142 -2.23 -11.42 24.61
N GLY A 143 -1.47 -10.44 24.13
CA GLY A 143 -0.51 -9.69 24.94
C GLY A 143 -1.12 -8.54 25.73
N HIS A 144 -2.33 -8.08 25.37
CA HIS A 144 -3.00 -6.92 25.96
C HIS A 144 -2.10 -5.68 26.05
N ILE A 145 -1.21 -5.51 25.07
CA ILE A 145 -0.28 -4.38 25.00
C ILE A 145 -1.04 -3.12 24.61
N ASP A 146 -0.61 -1.96 25.11
CA ASP A 146 -1.14 -0.67 24.67
C ASP A 146 -1.08 -0.56 23.14
N PRO A 147 -2.21 -0.25 22.46
CA PRO A 147 -2.24 -0.20 21.00
C PRO A 147 -1.19 0.73 20.38
N ARG A 148 -0.82 1.84 21.03
CA ARG A 148 0.18 2.79 20.49
C ARG A 148 1.61 2.24 20.48
N GLU A 149 1.86 1.19 21.26
CA GLU A 149 3.18 0.55 21.42
C GLU A 149 3.22 -0.90 20.89
N ALA A 150 2.08 -1.43 20.44
CA ALA A 150 1.96 -2.84 20.09
C ALA A 150 2.86 -3.25 18.91
N GLY A 151 3.14 -2.35 17.97
CA GLY A 151 4.05 -2.58 16.84
C GLY A 151 5.53 -2.72 17.22
N VAL A 152 5.93 -2.37 18.45
CA VAL A 152 7.30 -2.56 18.93
C VAL A 152 7.61 -4.05 19.09
N GLY A 153 8.78 -4.46 18.57
CA GLY A 153 9.24 -5.84 18.59
C GLY A 153 8.78 -6.67 17.38
N ASN A 154 7.96 -6.10 16.49
CA ASN A 154 7.57 -6.75 15.24
C ASN A 154 8.75 -6.85 14.26
N ILE A 155 8.58 -7.73 13.27
CA ILE A 155 9.40 -7.81 12.06
C ILE A 155 9.18 -6.52 11.25
N VAL A 156 10.22 -5.70 11.09
CA VAL A 156 10.09 -4.43 10.37
C VAL A 156 10.07 -4.68 8.86
N ASN A 157 8.90 -4.57 8.24
CA ASN A 157 8.66 -4.77 6.81
C ASN A 157 7.59 -3.80 6.27
N CYS A 158 7.17 -4.01 5.02
CA CYS A 158 6.11 -3.27 4.33
C CYS A 158 4.68 -3.55 4.84
N GLY A 159 4.48 -4.49 5.75
CA GLY A 159 3.16 -5.04 6.10
C GLY A 159 2.12 -4.00 6.56
N ALA A 160 2.54 -2.93 7.24
CA ALA A 160 1.65 -1.81 7.54
C ALA A 160 1.41 -0.89 6.34
N ALA A 161 2.42 -0.69 5.49
CA ALA A 161 2.34 0.19 4.33
C ALA A 161 1.43 -0.38 3.24
N MET A 162 1.48 -1.69 2.97
CA MET A 162 0.76 -2.31 1.85
C MET A 162 -0.76 -2.08 1.86
N TYR A 163 -1.35 -1.87 3.04
CA TYR A 163 -2.80 -1.62 3.17
C TYR A 163 -3.18 -0.19 3.55
N MET A 164 -2.26 0.78 3.47
CA MET A 164 -2.50 2.14 3.97
C MET A 164 -3.17 3.09 2.96
N ALA A 165 -3.46 2.61 1.75
CA ALA A 165 -4.16 3.41 0.74
C ALA A 165 -5.51 4.00 1.21
N PRO A 166 -6.36 3.28 1.96
CA PRO A 166 -7.60 3.83 2.50
C PRO A 166 -7.40 5.07 3.39
N VAL A 167 -6.33 5.12 4.19
CA VAL A 167 -6.01 6.30 5.03
C VAL A 167 -5.70 7.51 4.15
N GLY A 168 -4.90 7.30 3.09
CA GLY A 168 -4.61 8.35 2.12
C GLY A 168 -5.86 8.88 1.41
N LEU A 169 -6.81 8.00 1.09
CA LEU A 169 -8.07 8.34 0.42
C LEU A 169 -9.07 9.06 1.34
N VAL A 170 -9.15 8.68 2.63
CA VAL A 170 -9.97 9.40 3.62
C VAL A 170 -9.44 10.81 3.84
N ASN A 171 -8.11 10.99 3.73
CA ASN A 171 -7.43 12.28 3.76
C ASN A 171 -7.15 12.83 2.36
N ALA A 172 -7.97 12.54 1.34
CA ALA A 172 -7.71 12.99 -0.04
C ALA A 172 -7.39 14.50 -0.10
N ALA A 173 -6.30 14.85 -0.80
CA ALA A 173 -5.75 16.21 -0.89
C ALA A 173 -5.25 16.86 0.43
N ASN A 174 -5.07 16.09 1.51
CA ASN A 174 -4.39 16.51 2.74
C ASN A 174 -3.23 15.54 3.15
N PRO A 175 -2.07 15.60 2.48
CA PRO A 175 -0.98 14.62 2.70
C PRO A 175 -0.43 14.61 4.13
N ALA A 176 -0.41 15.76 4.80
CA ALA A 176 0.06 15.86 6.19
C ALA A 176 -0.91 15.19 7.17
N GLY A 177 -2.23 15.32 6.94
CA GLY A 177 -3.25 14.60 7.72
C GLY A 177 -3.16 13.08 7.51
N ALA A 178 -3.02 12.65 6.25
CA ALA A 178 -2.84 11.24 5.91
C ALA A 178 -1.62 10.63 6.60
N TYR A 179 -0.48 11.34 6.58
CA TYR A 179 0.75 10.91 7.24
C TYR A 179 0.56 10.76 8.75
N ALA A 180 -0.08 11.75 9.40
CA ALA A 180 -0.29 11.74 10.85
C ALA A 180 -1.21 10.60 11.30
N GLU A 181 -2.35 10.41 10.61
CA GLU A 181 -3.30 9.33 10.91
C GLU A 181 -2.65 7.96 10.69
N ALA A 182 -1.99 7.77 9.55
CA ALA A 182 -1.32 6.51 9.25
C ALA A 182 -0.20 6.19 10.25
N LEU A 183 0.54 7.21 10.73
CA LEU A 183 1.53 6.98 11.79
C LEU A 183 0.87 6.53 13.09
N ASP A 184 -0.22 7.15 13.55
CA ASP A 184 -0.91 6.71 14.77
C ASP A 184 -1.42 5.27 14.60
N LEU A 185 -2.23 5.04 13.56
CA LEU A 185 -2.81 3.75 13.21
C LEU A 185 -1.76 2.64 13.10
N ALA A 186 -0.67 2.87 12.36
CA ALA A 186 0.40 1.90 12.16
C ALA A 186 1.19 1.62 13.43
N GLY A 187 1.09 2.45 14.49
CA GLY A 187 1.74 2.19 15.79
C GLY A 187 1.30 0.87 16.43
N ALA A 188 0.10 0.41 16.10
CA ALA A 188 -0.40 -0.90 16.52
C ALA A 188 0.31 -2.08 15.82
N HIS A 189 0.75 -1.88 14.58
CA HIS A 189 1.27 -2.94 13.72
C HIS A 189 2.79 -2.92 13.63
N GLN A 190 3.38 -1.76 13.38
CA GLN A 190 4.77 -1.60 12.98
C GLN A 190 5.51 -0.59 13.85
N SER A 191 6.83 -0.63 13.74
CA SER A 191 7.74 0.34 14.33
C SER A 191 8.83 0.73 13.33
N SER A 192 9.68 1.70 13.67
CA SER A 192 10.82 2.09 12.84
C SER A 192 10.43 2.43 11.39
N TYR A 193 11.26 2.07 10.40
CA TYR A 193 11.04 2.42 9.00
C TYR A 193 9.82 1.74 8.37
N GLY A 194 9.28 0.66 8.95
CA GLY A 194 8.01 0.06 8.52
C GLY A 194 6.81 0.96 8.86
N ARG A 195 6.80 1.55 10.07
CA ARG A 195 5.79 2.55 10.47
C ARG A 195 5.94 3.84 9.68
N GLU A 196 7.18 4.29 9.50
CA GLU A 196 7.48 5.48 8.69
C GLU A 196 6.95 5.32 7.25
N ALA A 197 7.22 4.18 6.61
CA ALA A 197 6.76 3.92 5.25
C ALA A 197 5.23 3.89 5.13
N ALA A 198 4.52 3.36 6.13
CA ALA A 198 3.05 3.42 6.16
C ALA A 198 2.53 4.86 6.15
N GLY A 199 3.12 5.74 6.96
CA GLY A 199 2.83 7.18 6.97
C GLY A 199 3.08 7.83 5.60
N VAL A 200 4.26 7.59 5.03
CA VAL A 200 4.65 8.20 3.75
C VAL A 200 3.80 7.68 2.60
N PHE A 201 3.44 6.40 2.56
CA PHE A 201 2.58 5.85 1.52
C PHE A 201 1.17 6.42 1.57
N ALA A 202 0.57 6.56 2.77
CA ALA A 202 -0.73 7.22 2.92
C ALA A 202 -0.68 8.68 2.40
N ALA A 203 0.40 9.39 2.71
CA ALA A 203 0.64 10.73 2.19
C ALA A 203 0.79 10.76 0.66
N ALA A 204 1.43 9.76 0.06
CA ALA A 204 1.58 9.64 -1.39
C ALA A 204 0.21 9.50 -2.08
N VAL A 205 -0.64 8.60 -1.57
CA VAL A 205 -2.00 8.39 -2.09
C VAL A 205 -2.85 9.66 -1.93
N SER A 206 -2.77 10.33 -0.77
CA SER A 206 -3.47 11.60 -0.56
C SER A 206 -2.97 12.70 -1.51
N ALA A 207 -1.66 12.80 -1.72
CA ALA A 207 -1.04 13.79 -2.61
C ALA A 207 -1.45 13.57 -4.08
N ALA A 208 -1.57 12.32 -4.51
CA ALA A 208 -2.05 11.97 -5.85
C ALA A 208 -3.50 12.39 -6.09
N CYS A 209 -4.29 12.58 -5.03
CA CYS A 209 -5.66 13.11 -5.12
C CYS A 209 -5.73 14.64 -5.23
N VAL A 210 -4.61 15.37 -5.12
CA VAL A 210 -4.58 16.82 -5.32
C VAL A 210 -4.89 17.15 -6.79
N PRO A 211 -5.76 18.12 -7.10
CA PRO A 211 -6.02 18.53 -8.47
C PRO A 211 -4.74 18.91 -9.22
N GLY A 212 -4.52 18.28 -10.39
CA GLY A 212 -3.32 18.49 -11.20
C GLY A 212 -2.05 17.82 -10.65
N ALA A 213 -2.15 16.90 -9.71
CA ALA A 213 -1.02 16.13 -9.22
C ALA A 213 -0.31 15.37 -10.36
N THR A 214 1.01 15.31 -10.26
CA THR A 214 1.93 14.56 -11.12
C THR A 214 2.77 13.60 -10.26
N PRO A 215 3.43 12.59 -10.85
CA PRO A 215 4.40 11.75 -10.13
C PRO A 215 5.42 12.58 -9.33
N ASP A 216 5.99 13.62 -9.94
CA ASP A 216 6.96 14.51 -9.28
C ASP A 216 6.37 15.23 -8.07
N SER A 217 5.12 15.72 -8.18
CA SER A 217 4.45 16.39 -7.06
C SER A 217 4.17 15.42 -5.90
N VAL A 218 3.88 14.15 -6.20
CA VAL A 218 3.66 13.10 -5.20
C VAL A 218 4.98 12.79 -4.49
N VAL A 219 6.07 12.61 -5.25
CA VAL A 219 7.40 12.39 -4.68
C VAL A 219 7.83 13.57 -3.81
N ALA A 220 7.57 14.81 -4.25
CA ALA A 220 7.87 16.00 -3.47
C ALA A 220 7.11 16.03 -2.14
N ALA A 221 5.82 15.67 -2.14
CA ALA A 221 5.02 15.54 -0.91
C ALA A 221 5.57 14.46 0.02
N CYS A 222 6.00 13.31 -0.52
CA CYS A 222 6.64 12.25 0.25
C CYS A 222 7.94 12.74 0.90
N LEU A 223 8.82 13.41 0.14
CA LEU A 223 10.11 13.91 0.63
C LEU A 223 9.98 15.01 1.70
N ALA A 224 8.89 15.79 1.67
CA ALA A 224 8.60 16.81 2.67
C ALA A 224 8.22 16.21 4.04
N LEU A 225 7.57 15.05 4.03
CA LEU A 225 7.05 14.40 5.23
C LEU A 225 8.01 13.34 5.78
N ALA A 226 8.54 12.50 4.90
CA ALA A 226 9.41 11.37 5.22
C ALA A 226 10.63 11.79 6.06
N LYS A 227 11.05 10.90 6.96
CA LYS A 227 12.18 11.06 7.86
C LYS A 227 13.28 10.03 7.59
N ASP A 228 14.49 10.40 8.00
CA ASP A 228 15.69 9.57 8.07
C ASP A 228 15.92 8.68 6.82
N GLY A 229 16.19 7.38 7.02
CA GLY A 229 16.52 6.42 5.97
C GLY A 229 15.44 6.27 4.91
N THR A 230 14.17 6.30 5.29
CA THR A 230 13.05 6.27 4.34
C THR A 230 13.09 7.47 3.40
N ARG A 231 13.32 8.68 3.93
CA ARG A 231 13.48 9.88 3.10
C ARG A 231 14.65 9.75 2.13
N THR A 232 15.82 9.36 2.64
CA THR A 232 17.03 9.26 1.80
C THR A 232 16.89 8.19 0.72
N ALA A 233 16.25 7.05 1.04
CA ALA A 233 15.97 6.00 0.07
C ALA A 233 15.07 6.49 -1.07
N ILE A 234 13.96 7.18 -0.75
CA ILE A 234 13.06 7.76 -1.75
C ILE A 234 13.80 8.75 -2.64
N GLU A 235 14.58 9.66 -2.04
CA GLU A 235 15.37 10.66 -2.77
C GLU A 235 16.32 10.00 -3.77
N LYS A 236 17.10 9.00 -3.33
CA LYS A 236 18.08 8.32 -4.19
C LYS A 236 17.45 7.48 -5.28
N VAL A 237 16.38 6.76 -4.98
CA VAL A 237 15.67 5.94 -5.98
C VAL A 237 15.02 6.84 -7.02
N CYS A 238 14.33 7.91 -6.63
CA CYS A 238 13.68 8.82 -7.57
C CYS A 238 14.69 9.65 -8.41
N GLU A 239 15.84 10.04 -7.86
CA GLU A 239 16.93 10.68 -8.63
C GLU A 239 17.46 9.80 -9.76
N VAL A 240 17.51 8.48 -9.53
CA VAL A 240 17.90 7.50 -10.55
C VAL A 240 16.74 7.29 -11.52
N ALA A 241 15.53 7.08 -11.01
CA ALA A 241 14.31 6.85 -11.80
C ALA A 241 14.08 7.94 -12.86
N ALA A 242 14.31 9.21 -12.51
CA ALA A 242 14.16 10.36 -13.42
C ALA A 242 15.04 10.32 -14.69
N ARG A 243 16.01 9.39 -14.75
CA ARG A 243 16.91 9.20 -15.92
C ARG A 243 16.41 8.12 -16.88
N HIS A 244 15.30 7.46 -16.56
CA HIS A 244 14.75 6.35 -17.30
C HIS A 244 13.29 6.65 -17.69
N SER A 245 12.91 6.22 -18.89
CA SER A 245 11.53 6.29 -19.38
C SER A 245 10.95 4.91 -19.70
N ASP A 246 11.69 3.84 -19.37
CA ASP A 246 11.29 2.45 -19.57
C ASP A 246 11.78 1.59 -18.42
N PHE A 247 10.93 0.65 -17.96
CA PHE A 247 11.23 -0.12 -16.75
C PHE A 247 12.39 -1.08 -16.96
N GLU A 248 12.59 -1.63 -18.16
CA GLU A 248 13.68 -2.58 -18.44
C GLU A 248 15.04 -1.96 -18.14
N SER A 249 15.22 -0.72 -18.61
CA SER A 249 16.44 0.03 -18.37
C SER A 249 16.63 0.44 -16.89
N ALA A 250 15.54 0.46 -16.12
CA ALA A 250 15.51 0.93 -14.74
C ALA A 250 15.66 -0.19 -13.69
N LEU A 251 15.39 -1.47 -14.02
CA LEU A 251 15.37 -2.57 -13.05
C LEU A 251 16.66 -2.64 -12.21
N VAL A 252 17.82 -2.69 -12.88
CA VAL A 252 19.13 -2.77 -12.22
C VAL A 252 19.48 -1.45 -11.52
N PRO A 253 19.40 -0.26 -12.16
CA PRO A 253 19.69 1.01 -11.49
C PRO A 253 18.85 1.29 -10.24
N LEU A 254 17.54 0.99 -10.26
CA LEU A 254 16.70 1.18 -9.07
C LEU A 254 17.08 0.21 -7.95
N ARG A 255 17.46 -1.04 -8.29
CA ARG A 255 17.98 -2.00 -7.31
C ARG A 255 19.27 -1.50 -6.65
N GLU A 256 20.20 -0.99 -7.44
CA GLU A 256 21.46 -0.41 -6.93
C GLU A 256 21.21 0.81 -6.04
N ALA A 257 20.23 1.65 -6.39
CA ALA A 257 19.88 2.83 -5.62
C ALA A 257 19.30 2.51 -4.23
N ILE A 258 18.47 1.46 -4.13
CA ILE A 258 17.82 1.08 -2.86
C ILE A 258 18.68 0.14 -1.99
N ALA A 259 19.63 -0.60 -2.59
CA ALA A 259 20.47 -1.57 -1.89
C ALA A 259 21.19 -1.06 -0.62
N PRO A 260 21.67 0.21 -0.53
CA PRO A 260 22.28 0.72 0.70
C PRO A 260 21.31 0.85 1.88
N TYR A 261 20.02 0.96 1.61
CA TYR A 261 18.95 1.17 2.60
C TYR A 261 18.14 -0.09 2.88
N ASP A 262 18.15 -1.05 1.96
CA ASP A 262 17.59 -2.39 2.14
C ASP A 262 18.33 -3.15 3.26
N THR A 263 17.58 -3.97 4.00
CA THR A 263 18.08 -4.85 5.06
C THR A 263 17.92 -6.33 4.74
N VAL A 264 17.06 -6.69 3.79
CA VAL A 264 16.82 -8.08 3.38
C VAL A 264 18.08 -8.66 2.76
N GLY A 265 18.77 -7.87 1.92
CA GLY A 265 20.03 -8.25 1.28
C GLY A 265 19.83 -8.73 -0.17
N PRO A 266 20.90 -9.25 -0.80
CA PRO A 266 20.87 -9.60 -2.23
C PRO A 266 19.95 -10.78 -2.53
N ASP A 267 19.92 -11.80 -1.66
CA ASP A 267 18.99 -12.92 -1.77
C ASP A 267 17.75 -12.66 -0.91
N TYR A 268 16.64 -12.34 -1.56
CA TYR A 268 15.37 -12.05 -0.89
C TYR A 268 14.87 -13.22 -0.03
N ARG A 269 15.16 -14.47 -0.43
CA ARG A 269 14.67 -15.67 0.28
C ARG A 269 15.64 -16.21 1.33
N ALA A 270 16.84 -15.66 1.41
CA ALA A 270 17.81 -15.92 2.46
C ALA A 270 18.19 -14.59 3.13
N PRO A 271 17.26 -13.97 3.89
CA PRO A 271 17.48 -12.64 4.45
C PRO A 271 18.70 -12.63 5.37
N SER A 272 19.43 -11.50 5.36
CA SER A 272 20.58 -11.30 6.23
C SER A 272 20.20 -11.35 7.73
N LEU A 273 21.17 -11.60 8.62
CA LEU A 273 20.91 -11.58 10.06
C LEU A 273 20.41 -10.22 10.58
N ASP A 274 20.75 -9.13 9.88
CA ASP A 274 20.31 -7.77 10.18
C ASP A 274 19.01 -7.37 9.48
N ALA A 275 18.41 -8.28 8.70
CA ALA A 275 17.16 -8.03 8.00
C ALA A 275 16.02 -7.73 8.96
N ARG A 276 15.17 -6.78 8.56
CA ARG A 276 13.89 -6.47 9.22
C ARG A 276 14.03 -6.06 10.69
N ARG A 277 15.22 -5.58 11.08
CA ARG A 277 15.51 -4.99 12.39
C ARG A 277 15.23 -3.48 12.38
N PRO A 278 14.79 -2.89 13.50
CA PRO A 278 14.67 -1.44 13.63
C PRO A 278 15.96 -0.71 13.30
N SER A 279 15.85 0.37 12.52
CA SER A 279 16.95 1.26 12.20
C SER A 279 16.42 2.65 11.84
N ARG A 280 17.23 3.69 12.04
CA ARG A 280 16.94 5.03 11.52
C ARG A 280 17.52 5.24 10.12
N THR A 281 18.54 4.50 9.72
CA THR A 281 19.26 4.73 8.46
C THR A 281 18.79 3.82 7.32
N LYS A 282 17.85 2.92 7.59
CA LYS A 282 17.32 1.93 6.64
C LYS A 282 15.88 2.27 6.25
N ALA A 283 15.41 1.60 5.21
CA ALA A 283 14.06 1.75 4.67
C ALA A 283 13.49 0.37 4.33
N ILE A 284 12.16 0.30 4.16
CA ILE A 284 11.59 -0.79 3.36
C ILE A 284 11.99 -0.58 1.89
N GLU A 285 12.11 -1.66 1.12
CA GLU A 285 12.47 -1.55 -0.30
C GLU A 285 11.30 -1.06 -1.15
N GLU A 286 10.09 -1.42 -0.72
CA GLU A 286 8.92 -1.47 -1.59
C GLU A 286 8.44 -0.07 -1.95
N LEU A 287 8.32 0.82 -0.96
CA LEU A 287 7.82 2.18 -1.17
C LEU A 287 8.74 3.03 -2.06
N PRO A 288 10.07 3.12 -1.81
CA PRO A 288 10.97 3.84 -2.71
C PRO A 288 10.94 3.32 -4.14
N VAL A 289 10.93 1.98 -4.34
CA VAL A 289 10.90 1.38 -5.67
C VAL A 289 9.55 1.64 -6.36
N ALA A 290 8.43 1.55 -5.64
CA ALA A 290 7.11 1.87 -6.19
C ALA A 290 7.02 3.33 -6.67
N LEU A 291 7.55 4.28 -5.89
CA LEU A 291 7.65 5.69 -6.30
C LEU A 291 8.61 5.87 -7.48
N GLY A 292 9.73 5.12 -7.50
CA GLY A 292 10.63 5.08 -8.65
C GLY A 292 9.92 4.61 -9.93
N MET A 293 9.15 3.52 -9.87
CA MET A 293 8.39 3.00 -11.01
C MET A 293 7.28 3.95 -11.46
N LEU A 294 6.67 4.69 -10.53
CA LEU A 294 5.74 5.77 -10.84
C LEU A 294 6.40 6.91 -11.62
N VAL A 295 7.64 7.27 -11.27
CA VAL A 295 8.43 8.29 -12.00
C VAL A 295 8.84 7.77 -13.38
N VAL A 296 9.39 6.56 -13.48
CA VAL A 296 9.80 5.95 -14.76
C VAL A 296 8.65 5.86 -15.76
N SER A 297 7.45 5.54 -15.27
CA SER A 297 6.23 5.42 -16.08
C SER A 297 5.54 6.74 -16.42
N GLY A 298 6.00 7.87 -15.84
CA GLY A 298 5.27 9.12 -15.93
C GLY A 298 3.85 9.06 -15.35
N GLY A 299 3.60 8.14 -14.41
CA GLY A 299 2.28 7.91 -13.81
C GLY A 299 1.36 7.00 -14.61
N ASP A 300 1.81 6.39 -15.71
CA ASP A 300 1.02 5.38 -16.42
C ASP A 300 0.89 4.10 -15.57
N TYR A 301 -0.35 3.70 -15.29
CA TYR A 301 -0.67 2.57 -14.44
C TYR A 301 -0.07 1.27 -14.96
N ARG A 302 -0.24 0.97 -16.25
CA ARG A 302 0.19 -0.30 -16.84
C ARG A 302 1.70 -0.43 -16.75
N HIS A 303 2.41 0.63 -17.11
CA HIS A 303 3.86 0.69 -17.08
C HIS A 303 4.39 0.62 -15.65
N ALA A 304 3.83 1.39 -14.72
CA ALA A 304 4.24 1.37 -13.32
C ALA A 304 4.09 -0.03 -12.71
N VAL A 305 2.93 -0.65 -12.87
CA VAL A 305 2.63 -1.98 -12.30
C VAL A 305 3.50 -3.06 -12.94
N LEU A 306 3.63 -3.10 -14.27
CA LEU A 306 4.48 -4.10 -14.92
C LEU A 306 5.96 -3.91 -14.59
N GLY A 307 6.43 -2.68 -14.41
CA GLY A 307 7.77 -2.39 -13.92
C GLY A 307 7.99 -2.95 -12.52
N SER A 308 7.04 -2.71 -11.60
CA SER A 308 7.06 -3.27 -10.24
C SER A 308 7.04 -4.79 -10.22
N VAL A 309 6.20 -5.43 -11.04
CA VAL A 309 6.11 -6.90 -11.15
C VAL A 309 7.43 -7.49 -11.64
N ASN A 310 8.01 -6.93 -12.70
CA ASN A 310 9.25 -7.44 -13.29
C ASN A 310 10.53 -7.04 -12.52
N TYR A 311 10.43 -6.11 -11.57
CA TYR A 311 11.48 -5.86 -10.58
C TYR A 311 11.69 -7.07 -9.65
N GLY A 312 10.64 -7.86 -9.42
CA GLY A 312 10.68 -9.04 -8.55
C GLY A 312 10.83 -8.67 -7.07
N ARG A 313 11.41 -9.58 -6.28
CA ARG A 313 11.49 -9.44 -4.81
C ARG A 313 10.09 -9.29 -4.21
N ASP A 314 9.79 -8.29 -3.39
CA ASP A 314 8.45 -8.10 -2.80
C ASP A 314 7.47 -7.40 -3.77
N CYS A 315 7.39 -7.93 -5.00
CA CYS A 315 6.80 -7.21 -6.13
C CYS A 315 5.28 -7.09 -6.10
N ASP A 316 4.56 -7.95 -5.39
CA ASP A 316 3.13 -7.74 -5.09
C ASP A 316 2.95 -6.43 -4.33
N SER A 317 3.66 -6.23 -3.21
CA SER A 317 3.61 -4.98 -2.44
C SER A 317 4.12 -3.75 -3.20
N ILE A 318 5.19 -3.88 -4.00
CA ILE A 318 5.66 -2.77 -4.86
C ILE A 318 4.56 -2.40 -5.89
N ALA A 319 3.94 -3.40 -6.53
CA ALA A 319 2.90 -3.19 -7.53
C ALA A 319 1.60 -2.67 -6.90
N THR A 320 1.23 -3.12 -5.72
CA THR A 320 0.13 -2.58 -4.90
C THR A 320 0.31 -1.08 -4.69
N MET A 321 1.49 -0.67 -4.17
CA MET A 321 1.76 0.73 -3.86
C MET A 321 1.82 1.60 -5.13
N ALA A 322 2.52 1.13 -6.17
CA ALA A 322 2.61 1.86 -7.44
C ALA A 322 1.23 2.00 -8.12
N GLY A 323 0.45 0.91 -8.15
CA GLY A 323 -0.89 0.86 -8.72
C GLY A 323 -1.88 1.75 -7.97
N ALA A 324 -1.81 1.78 -6.64
CA ALA A 324 -2.63 2.65 -5.79
C ALA A 324 -2.42 4.14 -6.13
N VAL A 325 -1.15 4.56 -6.24
CA VAL A 325 -0.79 5.96 -6.52
C VAL A 325 -1.09 6.34 -7.97
N ALA A 326 -0.78 5.47 -8.94
CA ALA A 326 -1.12 5.71 -10.35
C ALA A 326 -2.64 5.79 -10.56
N GLY A 327 -3.41 4.93 -9.89
CA GLY A 327 -4.87 5.00 -9.88
C GLY A 327 -5.41 6.27 -9.24
N ALA A 328 -4.80 6.72 -8.13
CA ALA A 328 -5.16 7.99 -7.47
C ALA A 328 -4.90 9.21 -8.38
N LEU A 329 -3.82 9.17 -9.19
CA LEU A 329 -3.51 10.18 -10.20
C LEU A 329 -4.53 10.20 -11.36
N GLY A 330 -5.40 9.19 -11.46
CA GLY A 330 -6.41 9.06 -12.51
C GLY A 330 -5.96 8.22 -13.70
N SER A 331 -4.83 7.52 -13.61
CA SER A 331 -4.43 6.58 -14.66
C SER A 331 -5.38 5.38 -14.71
N THR A 332 -5.75 4.95 -15.92
CA THR A 332 -6.77 3.93 -16.10
C THR A 332 -6.24 2.53 -15.77
N VAL A 333 -6.90 1.84 -14.84
CA VAL A 333 -6.65 0.42 -14.57
C VAL A 333 -7.22 -0.41 -15.73
N PRO A 334 -6.43 -1.30 -16.37
CA PRO A 334 -6.92 -2.14 -17.46
C PRO A 334 -8.15 -2.97 -17.05
N GLN A 335 -9.24 -2.83 -17.81
CA GLN A 335 -10.52 -3.45 -17.47
C GLN A 335 -10.49 -4.98 -17.59
N ASP A 336 -9.71 -5.49 -18.55
CA ASP A 336 -9.45 -6.91 -18.72
C ASP A 336 -8.76 -7.51 -17.50
N TRP A 337 -7.76 -6.81 -16.92
CA TRP A 337 -7.09 -7.26 -15.71
C TRP A 337 -8.00 -7.19 -14.48
N SER A 338 -8.65 -6.05 -14.24
CA SER A 338 -9.51 -5.89 -13.05
C SER A 338 -10.68 -6.87 -13.02
N LYS A 339 -11.31 -7.15 -14.16
CA LYS A 339 -12.36 -8.18 -14.26
C LYS A 339 -11.81 -9.58 -14.00
N ALA A 340 -10.70 -9.95 -14.64
CA ALA A 340 -10.11 -11.27 -14.47
C ALA A 340 -9.66 -11.51 -13.02
N VAL A 341 -9.07 -10.50 -12.36
CA VAL A 341 -8.67 -10.58 -10.95
C VAL A 341 -9.89 -10.72 -10.04
N ALA A 342 -10.96 -9.93 -10.26
CA ALA A 342 -12.19 -10.02 -9.47
C ALA A 342 -12.85 -11.40 -9.60
N GLU A 343 -12.94 -11.92 -10.82
CA GLU A 343 -13.52 -13.22 -11.14
C GLU A 343 -12.69 -14.37 -10.53
N ALA A 344 -11.38 -14.37 -10.75
CA ALA A 344 -10.48 -15.40 -10.23
C ALA A 344 -10.43 -15.39 -8.70
N SER A 345 -10.29 -14.21 -8.10
CA SER A 345 -10.30 -14.06 -6.64
C SER A 345 -11.68 -14.32 -6.02
N ARG A 346 -12.76 -14.28 -6.81
CA ARG A 346 -14.15 -14.34 -6.33
C ARG A 346 -14.44 -13.24 -5.30
N LEU A 347 -13.94 -12.03 -5.55
CA LEU A 347 -14.11 -10.85 -4.70
C LEU A 347 -14.71 -9.70 -5.51
N ASP A 348 -15.56 -8.91 -4.87
CA ASP A 348 -15.98 -7.61 -5.41
C ASP A 348 -14.88 -6.58 -5.13
N LEU A 349 -14.25 -6.06 -6.19
CA LEU A 349 -13.20 -5.05 -6.08
C LEU A 349 -13.75 -3.61 -6.07
N TRP A 350 -15.03 -3.40 -6.40
CA TRP A 350 -15.65 -2.07 -6.51
C TRP A 350 -16.45 -1.70 -5.25
N GLU A 351 -17.10 -2.65 -4.60
CA GLU A 351 -17.86 -2.40 -3.35
C GLU A 351 -17.02 -1.68 -2.27
N PRO A 352 -15.74 -2.05 -2.01
CA PRO A 352 -14.91 -1.34 -1.06
C PRO A 352 -14.69 0.14 -1.44
N ALA A 353 -14.55 0.44 -2.73
CA ALA A 353 -14.38 1.80 -3.24
C ALA A 353 -15.66 2.64 -3.08
N THR A 354 -16.82 2.07 -3.39
CA THR A 354 -18.12 2.73 -3.14
C THR A 354 -18.30 3.02 -1.66
N THR A 355 -17.98 2.05 -0.80
CA THR A 355 -18.07 2.19 0.66
C THR A 355 -17.15 3.29 1.15
N LEU A 356 -15.87 3.26 0.78
CA LEU A 356 -14.90 4.24 1.23
C LEU A 356 -15.22 5.64 0.69
N THR A 357 -15.75 5.77 -0.51
CA THR A 357 -16.21 7.06 -1.06
C THR A 357 -17.26 7.71 -0.17
N ALA A 358 -18.24 6.94 0.31
CA ALA A 358 -19.24 7.43 1.25
C ALA A 358 -18.59 7.85 2.57
N VAL A 359 -17.70 7.01 3.13
CA VAL A 359 -17.01 7.30 4.38
C VAL A 359 -16.16 8.57 4.27
N THR A 360 -15.34 8.72 3.22
CA THR A 360 -14.48 9.89 3.00
C THR A 360 -15.30 11.19 3.01
N ARG A 361 -16.48 11.20 2.36
CA ARG A 361 -17.36 12.38 2.37
C ARG A 361 -17.88 12.72 3.76
N GLU A 362 -18.25 11.71 4.54
CA GLU A 362 -18.72 11.91 5.91
C GLU A 362 -17.60 12.40 6.84
N VAL A 363 -16.41 11.79 6.76
CA VAL A 363 -15.24 12.20 7.55
C VAL A 363 -14.88 13.66 7.25
N PHE A 364 -14.79 14.03 5.96
CA PHE A 364 -14.55 15.41 5.56
C PHE A 364 -15.59 16.38 6.14
N ALA A 365 -16.87 16.02 6.13
CA ALA A 365 -17.92 16.85 6.72
C ALA A 365 -17.75 17.02 8.25
N ARG A 366 -17.33 15.95 8.96
CA ARG A 366 -17.00 16.00 10.39
C ARG A 366 -15.78 16.90 10.65
N ASP A 367 -14.76 16.85 9.81
CA ASP A 367 -13.56 17.69 9.95
C ASP A 367 -13.87 19.16 9.74
N VAL A 368 -14.68 19.49 8.74
CA VAL A 368 -15.16 20.87 8.53
C VAL A 368 -15.90 21.37 9.76
N HIS A 369 -16.74 20.53 10.37
CA HIS A 369 -17.45 20.89 11.60
C HIS A 369 -16.49 21.10 12.78
N ARG A 370 -15.55 20.17 13.02
CA ARG A 370 -14.53 20.27 14.08
C ARG A 370 -13.68 21.53 13.93
N ARG A 371 -13.21 21.81 12.72
CA ARG A 371 -12.40 23.00 12.43
C ARG A 371 -13.16 24.29 12.72
N ARG A 372 -14.41 24.40 12.26
CA ARG A 372 -15.27 25.57 12.54
C ARG A 372 -15.56 25.74 14.03
N ALA A 373 -15.80 24.64 14.75
CA ALA A 373 -16.00 24.68 16.21
C ALA A 373 -14.75 25.18 16.93
N HIS A 374 -13.57 24.72 16.50
CA HIS A 374 -12.29 25.21 17.03
C HIS A 374 -12.08 26.71 16.73
N GLU A 375 -12.29 27.15 15.49
CA GLU A 375 -12.17 28.55 15.09
C GLU A 375 -13.11 29.48 15.88
N ALA A 376 -14.35 29.02 16.12
CA ALA A 376 -15.31 29.75 16.95
C ALA A 376 -14.82 29.88 18.40
N ALA A 377 -14.42 28.78 19.03
CA ALA A 377 -13.89 28.79 20.40
C ALA A 377 -12.61 29.63 20.53
N PHE A 378 -11.72 29.58 19.54
CA PHE A 378 -10.50 30.39 19.51
C PHE A 378 -10.80 31.89 19.39
N THR A 379 -11.84 32.25 18.62
CA THR A 379 -12.31 33.64 18.51
C THR A 379 -12.90 34.14 19.83
N GLU A 380 -13.65 33.29 20.54
CA GLU A 380 -14.26 33.65 21.84
C GLU A 380 -13.22 33.99 22.92
N ILE A 381 -12.02 33.39 22.86
CA ILE A 381 -10.91 33.69 23.78
C ILE A 381 -10.02 34.86 23.32
N GLY A 382 -10.47 35.64 22.34
CA GLY A 382 -9.79 36.84 21.84
C GLY A 382 -8.86 36.62 20.64
N GLY A 383 -8.92 35.44 20.01
CA GLY A 383 -8.25 35.17 18.74
C GLY A 383 -8.86 35.95 17.56
N LEU A 384 -8.06 36.17 16.51
CA LEU A 384 -8.57 36.73 15.26
C LEU A 384 -9.41 35.68 14.53
N ARG A 385 -10.53 36.12 13.95
CA ARG A 385 -11.39 35.29 13.10
C ARG A 385 -10.64 34.96 11.81
N CYS A 386 -10.54 33.68 11.45
CA CYS A 386 -10.13 33.30 10.10
C CYS A 386 -11.17 33.82 9.10
N SER A 387 -10.73 34.47 8.02
CA SER A 387 -11.60 34.89 6.93
C SER A 387 -12.10 33.67 6.16
N ASP A 388 -13.40 33.65 5.85
CA ASP A 388 -14.06 32.62 5.03
C ASP A 388 -13.50 32.53 3.60
#